data_AF-U7V8J2-F1
#
_entry.id   AF-U7V8J2-F1
#
_cell.length_a   1.000
_cell.length_b   1.000
_cell.length_c   1.000
_cell.angle_alpha   90.00
_cell.angle_beta   90.00
_cell.angle_gamma   90.00
#
_symmetry.space_group_name_H-M   'P 1'
#
loop_
_entity.id
_entity.type
_entity.pdbx_description
1 polymer ?
#
loop_
_entity_poly.entity_id
_entity_poly.type
_entity_poly.pdbx_seq_one_letter_code
_entity_poly.pdbx_strand_id
1 'polypeptide(L)'
;MNSFPYTIQFTPWPVTDEYKVFYTAPEPGAHPAEYLQPGVLRIAHTRISDPTHELYLVPPIFTPNHDADFVGYLHSPDADQWAPDIEFKYFARGGELMIRARSRLHWDDPAVSRFALASIDAQLNLHWEQRDENPRRRDYTEAVIGALHKSMRHPARTIADGQCVAVRSPDGEASSYHLREGNDIIRVINITEYSNSQTRNAKAGYYGRVLSYFEEETALAWHAAEQDARCWPYGMNPLFDTPLTGSDIPEWHVQPILRHLPDSSIRRQRVG
;
A
#
# COMPACT_ATOMS: atom_id res chain seq x y z
N MET A 1 -16.99 -5.13 27.80
CA MET A 1 -15.81 -5.09 26.91
C MET A 1 -15.93 -3.83 26.07
N ASN A 2 -14.96 -2.93 26.15
CA ASN A 2 -14.96 -1.71 25.32
C ASN A 2 -14.49 -2.12 23.91
N SER A 3 -15.43 -2.24 22.97
CA SER A 3 -15.09 -2.33 21.56
C SER A 3 -14.56 -0.98 21.08
N PHE A 4 -13.53 -1.00 20.24
CA PHE A 4 -12.91 0.18 19.66
C PHE A 4 -13.26 0.22 18.16
N PRO A 5 -14.26 1.02 17.74
CA PRO A 5 -14.66 1.02 16.34
C PRO A 5 -13.57 1.70 15.51
N TYR A 6 -12.97 0.93 14.61
CA TYR A 6 -12.17 1.45 13.51
C TYR A 6 -13.09 1.73 12.33
N THR A 7 -12.99 2.93 11.76
CA THR A 7 -13.59 3.23 10.46
C THR A 7 -12.49 3.09 9.43
N ILE A 8 -12.67 2.19 8.47
CA ILE A 8 -11.70 1.98 7.39
C ILE A 8 -12.38 2.29 6.06
N GLN A 9 -11.78 3.22 5.32
CA GLN A 9 -12.20 3.57 3.97
C GLN A 9 -11.16 3.07 2.97
N PHE A 10 -11.59 2.26 2.02
CA PHE A 10 -10.78 1.88 0.87
C PHE A 10 -10.92 2.91 -0.25
N THR A 11 -9.80 3.34 -0.83
CA THR A 11 -9.78 4.12 -2.07
C THR A 11 -9.02 3.31 -3.13
N PRO A 12 -9.71 2.85 -4.20
CA PRO A 12 -9.04 2.11 -5.26
C PRO A 12 -8.05 3.00 -5.99
N TRP A 13 -6.93 2.42 -6.37
CA TRP A 13 -5.96 3.05 -7.26
C TRP A 13 -6.32 2.79 -8.71
N PRO A 14 -5.82 3.63 -9.64
CA PRO A 14 -5.94 3.33 -11.05
C PRO A 14 -5.19 2.04 -11.42
N VAL A 15 -5.74 1.35 -12.41
CA VAL A 15 -5.23 0.08 -12.96
C VAL A 15 -5.11 0.16 -14.49
N THR A 16 -4.33 -0.73 -15.09
CA THR A 16 -4.29 -0.90 -16.54
C THR A 16 -5.49 -1.70 -17.02
N ASP A 17 -5.69 -1.77 -18.33
CA ASP A 17 -6.77 -2.54 -18.96
C ASP A 17 -6.60 -4.07 -18.76
N GLU A 18 -5.43 -4.52 -18.32
CA GLU A 18 -5.13 -5.93 -18.02
C GLU A 18 -5.71 -6.39 -16.68
N TYR A 19 -5.97 -5.47 -15.74
CA TYR A 19 -6.66 -5.81 -14.49
C TYR A 19 -8.13 -6.03 -14.79
N LYS A 20 -8.68 -7.16 -14.32
CA LYS A 20 -10.12 -7.37 -14.32
C LYS A 20 -10.79 -6.27 -13.50
N VAL A 21 -11.47 -5.36 -14.18
CA VAL A 21 -12.27 -4.35 -13.50
C VAL A 21 -13.64 -4.94 -13.19
N PHE A 22 -13.87 -5.20 -11.91
CA PHE A 22 -15.08 -5.86 -11.46
C PHE A 22 -16.22 -4.86 -11.22
N TYR A 23 -17.29 -4.99 -12.01
CA TYR A 23 -18.51 -4.18 -11.86
C TYR A 23 -19.77 -5.02 -11.53
N THR A 24 -19.69 -6.36 -11.51
CA THR A 24 -20.84 -7.29 -11.43
C THR A 24 -20.62 -8.42 -10.39
N ALA A 25 -21.20 -9.61 -10.55
CA ALA A 25 -21.05 -10.74 -9.61
C ALA A 25 -19.82 -11.61 -9.95
N PRO A 26 -19.25 -12.38 -9.00
CA PRO A 26 -18.05 -13.18 -9.26
C PRO A 26 -18.26 -14.12 -10.44
N GLU A 27 -17.27 -14.19 -11.32
CA GLU A 27 -17.30 -15.06 -12.48
C GLU A 27 -17.19 -16.52 -12.02
N PRO A 28 -18.02 -17.44 -12.53
CA PRO A 28 -17.90 -18.85 -12.20
C PRO A 28 -16.50 -19.38 -12.50
N GLY A 29 -15.84 -19.95 -11.49
CA GLY A 29 -14.50 -20.52 -11.60
C GLY A 29 -13.34 -19.53 -11.46
N ALA A 30 -13.62 -18.24 -11.29
CA ALA A 30 -12.57 -17.26 -10.99
C ALA A 30 -12.06 -17.42 -9.56
N HIS A 31 -10.76 -17.22 -9.38
CA HIS A 31 -10.14 -17.26 -8.06
C HIS A 31 -10.38 -15.93 -7.31
N PRO A 32 -10.63 -15.94 -5.99
CA PRO A 32 -10.87 -14.73 -5.22
C PRO A 32 -9.75 -13.68 -5.34
N ALA A 33 -8.50 -14.12 -5.49
CA ALA A 33 -7.35 -13.25 -5.69
C ALA A 33 -7.45 -12.34 -6.94
N GLU A 34 -8.17 -12.73 -7.99
CA GLU A 34 -8.41 -11.90 -9.19
C GLU A 34 -9.18 -10.62 -8.87
N TYR A 35 -9.86 -10.57 -7.73
CA TYR A 35 -10.67 -9.43 -7.30
C TYR A 35 -9.92 -8.50 -6.34
N LEU A 36 -8.68 -8.80 -5.97
CA LEU A 36 -7.87 -7.85 -5.20
C LEU A 36 -7.44 -6.70 -6.12
N GLN A 37 -7.92 -5.50 -5.79
CA GLN A 37 -7.57 -4.27 -6.50
C GLN A 37 -6.51 -3.49 -5.71
N PRO A 38 -5.53 -2.86 -6.37
CA PRO A 38 -4.61 -1.98 -5.69
C PRO A 38 -5.35 -0.77 -5.10
N GLY A 39 -4.85 -0.25 -3.98
CA GLY A 39 -5.51 0.86 -3.30
C GLY A 39 -4.91 1.19 -1.95
N VAL A 40 -5.57 2.12 -1.26
CA VAL A 40 -5.21 2.53 0.10
C VAL A 40 -6.39 2.31 1.04
N LEU A 41 -6.13 1.64 2.17
CA LEU A 41 -7.01 1.54 3.32
C LEU A 41 -6.65 2.66 4.30
N ARG A 42 -7.53 3.64 4.45
CA ARG A 42 -7.39 4.70 5.46
C ARG A 42 -8.12 4.31 6.72
N ILE A 43 -7.38 4.25 7.82
CA ILE A 43 -7.85 3.80 9.12
C ILE A 43 -8.00 5.01 10.02
N ALA A 44 -9.25 5.31 10.38
CA ALA A 44 -9.59 6.33 11.36
C ALA A 44 -10.03 5.65 12.66
N HIS A 45 -9.44 6.07 13.78
CA HIS A 45 -9.88 5.63 15.09
C HIS A 45 -10.97 6.57 15.61
N THR A 46 -12.16 6.05 15.90
CA THR A 46 -13.35 6.88 16.20
C THR A 46 -13.31 7.61 17.55
N ARG A 47 -12.33 7.33 18.42
CA ARG A 47 -12.30 7.83 19.81
C ARG A 47 -11.05 8.58 20.22
N ILE A 48 -10.05 8.66 19.37
CA ILE A 48 -8.81 9.38 19.66
C ILE A 48 -8.58 10.33 18.49
N SER A 49 -8.14 11.55 18.78
CA SER A 49 -7.60 12.50 17.81
C SER A 49 -6.26 12.01 17.24
N ASP A 50 -6.19 10.73 16.90
CA ASP A 50 -5.02 10.09 16.34
C ASP A 50 -4.95 10.37 14.85
N PRO A 51 -3.73 10.47 14.29
CA PRO A 51 -3.54 10.58 12.87
C PRO A 51 -4.18 9.37 12.18
N THR A 52 -4.88 9.63 11.06
CA THR A 52 -5.34 8.57 10.17
C THR A 52 -4.13 7.78 9.67
N HIS A 53 -4.14 6.47 9.87
CA HIS A 53 -3.09 5.60 9.37
C HIS A 53 -3.48 5.00 8.01
N GLU A 54 -2.51 4.81 7.11
CA GLU A 54 -2.73 4.24 5.79
C GLU A 54 -2.04 2.89 5.63
N LEU A 55 -2.79 1.89 5.15
CA LEU A 55 -2.24 0.63 4.64
C LEU A 55 -2.43 0.57 3.12
N TYR A 56 -1.36 0.31 2.39
CA TYR A 56 -1.38 0.22 0.94
C TYR A 56 -1.45 -1.24 0.48
N LEU A 57 -2.36 -1.49 -0.46
CA LEU A 57 -2.57 -2.78 -1.10
C LEU A 57 -2.04 -2.69 -2.52
N VAL A 58 -1.03 -3.49 -2.84
CA VAL A 58 -0.47 -3.62 -4.20
C VAL A 58 -0.36 -5.12 -4.51
N PRO A 59 -1.48 -5.76 -4.91
CA PRO A 59 -1.49 -7.19 -5.15
C PRO A 59 -0.69 -7.49 -6.42
N PRO A 60 0.04 -8.63 -6.46
CA PRO A 60 0.52 -9.15 -7.73
C PRO A 60 -0.68 -9.54 -8.62
N ILE A 61 -0.44 -9.76 -9.91
CA ILE A 61 -1.42 -10.19 -10.89
C ILE A 61 -1.58 -11.67 -10.63
N PHE A 62 -2.80 -12.06 -10.30
CA PHE A 62 -3.11 -13.44 -10.09
C PHE A 62 -3.01 -14.21 -11.41
N THR A 63 -2.24 -15.29 -11.41
CA THR A 63 -2.12 -16.21 -12.54
C THR A 63 -2.68 -17.57 -12.14
N PRO A 64 -3.79 -18.04 -12.74
CA PRO A 64 -4.49 -19.25 -12.29
C PRO A 64 -3.65 -20.53 -12.22
N ASN A 65 -2.60 -20.65 -13.06
CA ASN A 65 -1.72 -21.82 -13.09
C ASN A 65 -0.57 -21.74 -12.06
N HIS A 66 -0.48 -20.64 -11.31
CA HIS A 66 0.58 -20.33 -10.35
C HIS A 66 -0.01 -19.76 -9.06
N ASP A 67 -1.11 -20.35 -8.58
CA ASP A 67 -1.78 -19.91 -7.36
C ASP A 67 -0.86 -19.95 -6.13
N ALA A 68 0.01 -20.97 -6.04
CA ALA A 68 1.00 -21.08 -4.96
C ALA A 68 2.01 -19.91 -4.91
N ASP A 69 2.22 -19.23 -6.03
CA ASP A 69 3.14 -18.08 -6.14
C ASP A 69 2.43 -16.76 -5.79
N PHE A 70 1.10 -16.75 -5.68
CA PHE A 70 0.35 -15.55 -5.31
C PHE A 70 0.52 -15.25 -3.82
N VAL A 71 1.35 -14.25 -3.52
CA VAL A 71 1.61 -13.76 -2.17
C VAL A 71 1.82 -12.25 -2.18
N GLY A 72 1.30 -11.56 -1.17
CA GLY A 72 1.61 -10.16 -0.96
C GLY A 72 1.32 -9.69 0.46
N TYR A 73 1.62 -8.43 0.72
CA TYR A 73 1.50 -7.80 2.03
C TYR A 73 0.77 -6.47 1.93
N LEU A 74 0.12 -6.05 3.02
CA LEU A 74 -0.28 -4.66 3.16
C LEU A 74 0.93 -3.83 3.62
N HIS A 75 1.26 -2.80 2.88
CA HIS A 75 2.42 -1.94 3.16
C HIS A 75 1.99 -0.78 4.05
N SER A 76 2.72 -0.57 5.15
CA SER A 76 2.57 0.58 6.02
C SER A 76 3.75 1.54 5.80
N PRO A 77 3.51 2.84 5.52
CA PRO A 77 4.57 3.83 5.39
C PRO A 77 5.18 4.18 6.76
N ASP A 78 4.36 4.08 7.81
CA ASP A 78 4.66 4.46 9.20
C ASP A 78 4.94 3.24 10.07
N ALA A 79 5.60 2.23 9.51
CA ALA A 79 5.85 0.93 10.14
C ALA A 79 6.41 1.04 11.57
N ASP A 80 7.09 2.14 11.88
CA ASP A 80 7.76 2.37 13.17
C ASP A 80 6.90 3.10 14.21
N GLN A 81 5.76 3.72 13.82
CA GLN A 81 5.10 4.68 14.70
C GLN A 81 3.77 4.17 15.30
N TRP A 82 2.86 3.50 14.56
CA TRP A 82 1.49 3.31 15.07
C TRP A 82 0.74 2.01 14.70
N ALA A 83 1.34 1.09 13.95
CA ALA A 83 0.79 -0.27 13.83
C ALA A 83 1.53 -1.17 14.85
N PRO A 84 0.84 -1.75 15.84
CA PRO A 84 1.51 -2.54 16.88
C PRO A 84 2.01 -3.83 16.26
N ASP A 85 3.23 -3.88 15.73
CA ASP A 85 3.90 -5.10 15.26
C ASP A 85 3.00 -6.05 14.44
N ILE A 86 2.00 -5.57 13.67
CA ILE A 86 1.10 -6.45 12.89
C ILE A 86 1.41 -6.32 11.41
N GLU A 87 1.71 -7.45 10.80
CA GLU A 87 1.82 -7.62 9.35
C GLU A 87 0.57 -8.34 8.84
N PHE A 88 -0.03 -7.82 7.77
CA PHE A 88 -1.09 -8.50 7.03
C PHE A 88 -0.51 -9.09 5.76
N LYS A 89 -0.53 -10.43 5.69
CA LYS A 89 -0.15 -11.21 4.52
C LYS A 89 -1.41 -11.73 3.83
N TYR A 90 -1.50 -11.63 2.52
CA TYR A 90 -2.51 -12.32 1.71
C TYR A 90 -1.84 -13.29 0.75
N PHE A 91 -2.46 -14.44 0.50
CA PHE A 91 -1.92 -15.48 -0.37
C PHE A 91 -3.01 -16.42 -0.85
N ALA A 92 -2.84 -17.06 -2.01
CA ALA A 92 -3.79 -18.06 -2.48
C ALA A 92 -3.48 -19.44 -1.87
N ARG A 93 -4.53 -20.22 -1.61
CA ARG A 93 -4.41 -21.61 -1.13
C ARG A 93 -5.65 -22.39 -1.52
N GLY A 94 -5.51 -23.36 -2.44
CA GLY A 94 -6.56 -24.34 -2.70
C GLY A 94 -7.88 -23.74 -3.20
N GLY A 95 -7.79 -22.73 -4.08
CA GLY A 95 -8.97 -22.05 -4.63
C GLY A 95 -9.51 -20.90 -3.76
N GLU A 96 -8.93 -20.66 -2.58
CA GLU A 96 -9.30 -19.57 -1.68
C GLU A 96 -8.21 -18.51 -1.59
N LEU A 97 -8.61 -17.28 -1.29
CA LEU A 97 -7.69 -16.23 -0.87
C LEU A 97 -7.61 -16.22 0.66
N MET A 98 -6.41 -16.44 1.19
CA MET A 98 -6.11 -16.39 2.61
C MET A 98 -5.66 -14.99 3.00
N ILE A 99 -6.10 -14.50 4.16
CA ILE A 99 -5.61 -13.28 4.78
C ILE A 99 -5.18 -13.60 6.21
N ARG A 100 -3.92 -13.32 6.53
CA ARG A 100 -3.30 -13.59 7.82
C ARG A 100 -2.78 -12.31 8.44
N ALA A 101 -3.21 -12.03 9.67
CA ALA A 101 -2.59 -11.04 10.53
C ALA A 101 -1.60 -11.73 11.47
N ARG A 102 -0.36 -11.25 11.54
CA ARG A 102 0.67 -11.82 12.43
C ARG A 102 1.61 -10.78 13.01
N SER A 103 2.36 -11.15 14.04
CA SER A 103 3.48 -10.38 14.56
C SER A 103 4.51 -10.12 13.46
N ARG A 104 4.99 -8.88 13.36
CA ARG A 104 6.11 -8.45 12.50
C ARG A 104 7.45 -8.76 13.17
N LEU A 105 7.48 -9.04 14.47
CA LEU A 105 8.72 -9.35 15.19
C LEU A 105 9.19 -10.76 14.82
N HIS A 106 10.39 -10.84 14.25
CA HIS A 106 10.93 -12.04 13.60
C HIS A 106 11.34 -13.14 14.59
N TRP A 107 11.21 -12.88 15.89
CA TRP A 107 11.62 -13.77 16.97
C TRP A 107 10.47 -14.55 17.59
N ASP A 108 9.22 -14.27 17.20
CA ASP A 108 8.06 -15.01 17.68
C ASP A 108 7.88 -16.32 16.92
N ASP A 109 7.59 -17.42 17.63
CA ASP A 109 7.21 -18.70 17.04
C ASP A 109 6.08 -18.49 16.00
N PRO A 110 6.16 -19.03 14.77
CA PRO A 110 5.11 -18.93 13.75
C PRO A 110 3.69 -19.32 14.23
N ALA A 111 3.58 -20.19 15.24
CA ALA A 111 2.31 -20.58 15.85
C ALA A 111 1.80 -19.55 16.88
N VAL A 112 2.70 -18.83 17.55
CA VAL A 112 2.38 -17.81 18.57
C VAL A 112 2.19 -16.42 17.94
N SER A 113 2.85 -16.18 16.80
CA SER A 113 2.80 -14.91 16.06
C SER A 113 1.53 -14.74 15.23
N ARG A 114 0.70 -15.77 15.03
CA ARG A 114 -0.52 -15.67 14.22
C ARG A 114 -1.68 -15.14 15.06
N PHE A 115 -2.08 -13.90 14.79
CA PHE A 115 -3.18 -13.22 15.48
C PHE A 115 -4.55 -13.58 14.90
N ALA A 116 -4.66 -13.58 13.57
CA ALA A 116 -5.92 -13.89 12.88
C ALA A 116 -5.67 -14.58 11.54
N LEU A 117 -6.62 -15.41 11.12
CA LEU A 117 -6.64 -16.08 9.83
C LEU A 117 -8.06 -16.15 9.30
N ALA A 118 -8.25 -15.64 8.09
CA ALA A 118 -9.50 -15.71 7.36
C ALA A 118 -9.25 -16.25 5.94
N SER A 119 -10.26 -16.90 5.37
CA SER A 119 -10.30 -17.28 3.97
C SER A 119 -11.46 -16.59 3.25
N ILE A 120 -11.30 -16.38 1.96
CA ILE A 120 -12.34 -15.88 1.06
C ILE A 120 -12.53 -16.92 -0.03
N ASP A 121 -13.75 -17.42 -0.14
CA ASP A 121 -14.12 -18.46 -1.11
C ASP A 121 -14.40 -17.88 -2.51
N ALA A 122 -14.57 -18.76 -3.50
CA ALA A 122 -14.87 -18.41 -4.89
C ALA A 122 -16.15 -17.57 -5.07
N GLN A 123 -17.05 -17.54 -4.09
CA GLN A 123 -18.26 -16.72 -4.08
C GLN A 123 -18.04 -15.37 -3.36
N LEU A 124 -16.80 -15.07 -2.98
CA LEU A 124 -16.40 -13.91 -2.20
C LEU A 124 -17.08 -13.84 -0.83
N ASN A 125 -17.32 -14.98 -0.17
CA ASN A 125 -17.71 -15.01 1.23
C ASN A 125 -16.48 -15.08 2.13
N LEU A 126 -16.53 -14.34 3.23
CA LEU A 126 -15.46 -14.30 4.23
C LEU A 126 -15.72 -15.34 5.32
N HIS A 127 -14.76 -16.23 5.53
CA HIS A 127 -14.78 -17.25 6.59
C HIS A 127 -13.63 -17.01 7.57
N TRP A 128 -13.87 -17.24 8.85
CA TRP A 128 -12.86 -17.07 9.90
C TRP A 128 -12.36 -18.43 10.38
N GLU A 129 -11.06 -18.69 10.20
CA GLU A 129 -10.40 -19.88 10.75
C GLU A 129 -9.86 -19.60 12.16
N GLN A 130 -9.37 -18.38 12.39
CA GLN A 130 -8.86 -17.95 13.69
C GLN A 130 -9.12 -16.45 13.89
N ARG A 131 -9.59 -16.11 15.09
CA ARG A 131 -9.72 -14.73 15.56
C ARG A 131 -8.82 -14.53 16.77
N ASP A 132 -8.36 -13.31 16.95
CA ASP A 132 -7.47 -12.97 18.05
C ASP A 132 -8.21 -13.02 19.40
N GLU A 133 -7.52 -13.48 20.44
CA GLU A 133 -8.05 -13.51 21.80
C GLU A 133 -7.96 -12.14 22.48
N ASN A 134 -7.01 -11.29 22.08
CA ASN A 134 -6.90 -9.93 22.58
C ASN A 134 -7.99 -9.05 21.96
N PRO A 135 -8.97 -8.53 22.73
CA PRO A 135 -10.12 -7.84 22.14
C PRO A 135 -9.76 -6.59 21.34
N ARG A 136 -8.72 -5.85 21.73
CA ARG A 136 -8.30 -4.64 20.99
C ARG A 136 -7.66 -5.01 19.65
N ARG A 137 -6.77 -6.00 19.66
CA ARG A 137 -6.09 -6.48 18.45
C ARG A 137 -7.05 -7.21 17.52
N ARG A 138 -8.02 -7.93 18.08
CA ARG A 138 -9.13 -8.52 17.34
C ARG A 138 -9.94 -7.44 16.61
N ASP A 139 -10.41 -6.41 17.30
CA ASP A 139 -11.21 -5.34 16.68
C ASP A 139 -10.45 -4.68 15.51
N TYR A 140 -9.14 -4.46 15.65
CA TYR A 140 -8.28 -3.92 14.59
C TYR A 140 -8.11 -4.90 13.41
N THR A 141 -7.71 -6.15 13.69
CA THR A 141 -7.46 -7.16 12.64
C THR A 141 -8.74 -7.51 11.88
N GLU A 142 -9.87 -7.62 12.56
CA GLU A 142 -11.17 -7.83 11.94
C GLU A 142 -11.62 -6.64 11.10
N ALA A 143 -11.38 -5.40 11.56
CA ALA A 143 -11.69 -4.22 10.77
C ALA A 143 -10.87 -4.18 9.47
N VAL A 144 -9.55 -4.42 9.54
CA VAL A 144 -8.67 -4.42 8.37
C VAL A 144 -9.04 -5.54 7.39
N ILE A 145 -9.21 -6.77 7.86
CA ILE A 145 -9.59 -7.92 7.02
C ILE A 145 -10.99 -7.68 6.40
N GLY A 146 -11.93 -7.16 7.18
CA GLY A 146 -13.26 -6.83 6.69
C GLY A 146 -13.25 -5.71 5.65
N ALA A 147 -12.36 -4.73 5.78
CA ALA A 147 -12.18 -3.67 4.78
C ALA A 147 -11.53 -4.19 3.50
N LEU A 148 -10.53 -5.07 3.61
CA LEU A 148 -9.91 -5.76 2.49
C LEU A 148 -10.91 -6.65 1.73
N HIS A 149 -11.76 -7.39 2.46
CA HIS A 149 -12.84 -8.18 1.85
C HIS A 149 -13.84 -7.30 1.10
N LYS A 150 -14.26 -6.18 1.71
CA LYS A 150 -15.14 -5.20 1.05
C LYS A 150 -14.49 -4.56 -0.17
N SER A 151 -13.17 -4.36 -0.17
CA SER A 151 -12.46 -3.72 -1.28
C SER A 151 -12.50 -4.52 -2.58
N MET A 152 -12.68 -5.84 -2.49
CA MET A 152 -12.84 -6.72 -3.64
C MET A 152 -14.11 -6.45 -4.47
N ARG A 153 -15.00 -5.60 -3.95
CA ARG A 153 -16.25 -5.17 -4.62
C ARG A 153 -16.18 -3.71 -5.08
N HIS A 154 -15.04 -3.05 -4.95
CA HIS A 154 -14.85 -1.68 -5.41
C HIS A 154 -14.26 -1.67 -6.83
N PRO A 155 -14.94 -1.03 -7.80
CA PRO A 155 -14.38 -0.92 -9.13
C PRO A 155 -13.18 0.03 -9.12
N ALA A 156 -12.05 -0.45 -9.64
CA ALA A 156 -10.92 0.41 -9.98
C ALA A 156 -11.23 1.18 -11.27
N ARG A 157 -10.54 2.31 -11.47
CA ARG A 157 -10.62 3.09 -12.71
C ARG A 157 -9.43 2.74 -13.59
N THR A 158 -9.64 2.67 -14.90
CA THR A 158 -8.51 2.54 -15.82
C THR A 158 -7.79 3.88 -15.97
N ILE A 159 -6.49 3.82 -16.24
CA ILE A 159 -5.63 4.98 -16.52
C ILE A 159 -5.06 4.83 -17.93
N ALA A 160 -5.05 5.93 -18.71
CA ALA A 160 -4.52 5.93 -20.06
C ALA A 160 -2.99 5.98 -20.07
N ASP A 161 -2.37 5.49 -21.14
CA ASP A 161 -0.90 5.52 -21.28
C ASP A 161 -0.36 6.97 -21.22
N GLY A 162 0.75 7.17 -20.51
CA GLY A 162 1.36 8.47 -20.21
C GLY A 162 0.58 9.34 -19.21
N GLN A 163 -0.56 8.90 -18.70
CA GLN A 163 -1.35 9.66 -17.72
C GLN A 163 -0.83 9.43 -16.30
N CYS A 164 -0.70 10.50 -15.52
CA CYS A 164 -0.44 10.44 -14.08
C CYS A 164 -1.66 10.91 -13.29
N VAL A 165 -2.04 10.15 -12.26
CA VAL A 165 -3.16 10.45 -11.35
C VAL A 165 -2.67 10.50 -9.90
N ALA A 166 -3.02 11.57 -9.20
CA ALA A 166 -2.80 11.68 -7.76
C ALA A 166 -4.04 11.20 -6.99
N VAL A 167 -3.86 10.24 -6.08
CA VAL A 167 -4.87 9.81 -5.11
C VAL A 167 -4.67 10.62 -3.83
N ARG A 168 -5.67 11.43 -3.49
CA ARG A 168 -5.60 12.39 -2.37
C ARG A 168 -6.22 11.83 -1.09
N SER A 169 -5.66 12.21 0.04
CA SER A 169 -6.25 12.04 1.37
C SER A 169 -7.40 13.05 1.57
N PRO A 170 -8.28 12.83 2.56
CA PRO A 170 -9.42 13.72 2.82
C PRO A 170 -9.04 15.18 3.14
N ASP A 171 -7.83 15.41 3.64
CA ASP A 171 -7.23 16.74 3.87
C ASP A 171 -6.77 17.44 2.56
N GLY A 172 -6.87 16.75 1.43
CA GLY A 172 -6.55 17.26 0.10
C GLY A 172 -5.08 17.09 -0.32
N GLU A 173 -4.21 16.60 0.56
CA GLU A 173 -2.83 16.26 0.21
C GLU A 173 -2.81 14.98 -0.65
N ALA A 174 -1.80 14.83 -1.50
CA ALA A 174 -1.66 13.60 -2.29
C ALA A 174 -1.03 12.50 -1.42
N SER A 175 -1.76 11.41 -1.21
CA SER A 175 -1.27 10.19 -0.56
C SER A 175 -0.42 9.34 -1.50
N SER A 176 -0.71 9.36 -2.80
CA SER A 176 0.05 8.62 -3.80
C SER A 176 -0.13 9.18 -5.21
N TYR A 177 0.84 8.88 -6.08
CA TYR A 177 0.86 9.22 -7.50
C TYR A 177 1.00 7.94 -8.32
N HIS A 178 0.28 7.86 -9.44
CA HIS A 178 0.21 6.67 -10.28
C HIS A 178 0.36 7.09 -11.74
N LEU A 179 1.47 6.71 -12.36
CA LEU A 179 1.75 6.97 -13.78
C LEU A 179 1.66 5.65 -14.55
N ARG A 180 0.91 5.62 -15.66
CA ARG A 180 0.98 4.53 -16.63
C ARG A 180 2.07 4.81 -17.66
N GLU A 181 2.97 3.84 -17.84
CA GLU A 181 3.98 3.83 -18.91
C GLU A 181 3.89 2.46 -19.61
N GLY A 182 3.36 2.46 -20.83
CA GLY A 182 3.06 1.23 -21.56
C GLY A 182 2.04 0.34 -20.84
N ASN A 183 2.48 -0.86 -20.47
CA ASN A 183 1.67 -1.84 -19.74
C ASN A 183 1.89 -1.78 -18.22
N ASP A 184 2.81 -0.95 -17.75
CA ASP A 184 3.15 -0.83 -16.34
C ASP A 184 2.52 0.39 -15.69
N ILE A 185 2.38 0.33 -14.36
CA ILE A 185 2.04 1.49 -13.54
C ILE A 185 3.12 1.68 -12.49
N ILE A 186 3.78 2.82 -12.56
CA ILE A 186 4.72 3.30 -11.55
C ILE A 186 3.90 3.99 -10.45
N ARG A 187 4.08 3.54 -9.20
CA ARG A 187 3.33 4.06 -8.05
C ARG A 187 4.29 4.70 -7.06
N VAL A 188 4.07 5.96 -6.73
CA VAL A 188 4.79 6.65 -5.65
C VAL A 188 3.82 6.84 -4.50
N ILE A 189 4.06 6.14 -3.39
CA ILE A 189 3.36 6.36 -2.12
C ILE A 189 4.05 7.50 -1.39
N ASN A 190 3.32 8.56 -1.06
CA ASN A 190 3.84 9.66 -0.26
C ASN A 190 3.93 9.24 1.21
N ILE A 191 5.07 9.51 1.84
CA ILE A 191 5.31 9.17 3.25
C ILE A 191 5.52 10.46 4.04
N THR A 192 4.76 10.63 5.12
CA THR A 192 4.95 11.75 6.04
C THR A 192 6.06 11.43 7.03
N GLU A 193 7.17 12.16 6.92
CA GLU A 193 8.28 12.27 7.89
C GLU A 193 8.64 10.99 8.68
N TYR A 194 9.67 10.28 8.21
CA TYR A 194 10.44 9.39 9.08
C TYR A 194 11.01 10.20 10.26
N SER A 195 10.41 10.07 11.44
CA SER A 195 11.17 10.21 12.67
C SER A 195 12.16 9.05 12.73
N ASN A 196 13.41 9.33 13.10
CA ASN A 196 14.53 8.40 13.32
C ASN A 196 15.63 8.29 12.25
N SER A 197 15.89 9.37 11.49
CA SER A 197 17.27 9.61 11.02
C SER A 197 17.67 11.04 11.32
N GLN A 198 18.69 11.19 12.17
CA GLN A 198 19.28 12.47 12.59
C GLN A 198 20.03 13.21 11.45
N THR A 199 19.70 12.91 10.20
CA THR A 199 20.29 13.48 8.99
C THR A 199 19.20 13.97 8.04
N ARG A 200 18.34 14.89 8.51
CA ARG A 200 17.39 15.61 7.64
C ARG A 200 17.42 17.10 7.92
N ASN A 201 18.40 17.79 7.34
CA ASN A 201 18.23 19.21 6.97
C ASN A 201 17.34 19.32 5.72
N ALA A 202 16.18 18.67 5.72
CA ALA A 202 15.19 18.79 4.66
C ALA A 202 14.20 19.88 5.04
N LYS A 203 14.59 21.14 4.81
CA LYS A 203 13.60 22.22 4.72
C LYS A 203 12.76 21.97 3.44
N ALA A 204 11.57 21.40 3.62
CA ALA A 204 10.44 21.31 2.68
C ALA A 204 10.55 20.35 1.47
N GLY A 205 10.82 19.06 1.72
CA GLY A 205 10.87 18.00 0.69
C GLY A 205 9.75 16.99 0.76
N TYR A 206 9.43 16.38 -0.38
CA TYR A 206 8.50 15.25 -0.45
C TYR A 206 9.29 13.93 -0.42
N TYR A 207 8.68 12.92 0.18
CA TYR A 207 9.28 11.60 0.33
C TYR A 207 8.29 10.54 -0.11
N GLY A 208 8.80 9.42 -0.62
CA GLY A 208 7.94 8.34 -1.02
C GLY A 208 8.63 7.01 -1.22
N ARG A 209 7.81 5.97 -1.29
CA ARG A 209 8.21 4.65 -1.77
C ARG A 209 7.69 4.45 -3.18
N VAL A 210 8.60 4.12 -4.09
CA VAL A 210 8.25 3.71 -5.45
C VAL A 210 7.98 2.22 -5.42
N LEU A 211 6.76 1.85 -5.80
CA LEU A 211 6.34 0.48 -5.97
C LEU A 211 6.08 0.24 -7.46
N SER A 212 6.74 -0.79 -7.98
CA SER A 212 6.46 -1.38 -9.29
C SER A 212 6.00 -2.82 -9.08
N TYR A 213 5.28 -3.32 -10.07
CA TYR A 213 4.80 -4.70 -10.09
C TYR A 213 5.96 -5.71 -10.14
N PHE A 214 7.04 -5.35 -10.82
CA PHE A 214 8.18 -6.23 -11.12
C PHE A 214 9.44 -5.90 -10.32
N GLU A 215 9.45 -4.80 -9.57
CA GLU A 215 10.64 -4.36 -8.82
C GLU A 215 10.44 -4.32 -7.32
N GLU A 216 11.58 -4.44 -6.65
CA GLU A 216 11.73 -4.29 -5.23
C GLU A 216 11.51 -2.84 -4.79
N GLU A 217 11.07 -2.65 -3.54
CA GLU A 217 10.72 -1.33 -3.00
C GLU A 217 11.90 -0.35 -3.11
N THR A 218 11.67 0.82 -3.72
CA THR A 218 12.70 1.86 -3.87
C THR A 218 12.34 3.09 -3.04
N ALA A 219 13.29 3.61 -2.27
CA ALA A 219 13.09 4.85 -1.51
C ALA A 219 13.42 6.07 -2.39
N LEU A 220 12.51 7.04 -2.41
CA LEU A 220 12.62 8.26 -3.20
C LEU A 220 12.42 9.50 -2.31
N ALA A 221 13.35 10.44 -2.39
CA ALA A 221 13.19 11.80 -1.88
C ALA A 221 13.27 12.78 -3.05
N TRP A 222 12.40 13.79 -3.09
CA TRP A 222 12.40 14.76 -4.19
C TRP A 222 11.95 16.16 -3.78
N HIS A 223 12.38 17.13 -4.59
CA HIS A 223 11.96 18.53 -4.51
C HIS A 223 11.83 19.11 -5.93
N ALA A 224 10.69 19.71 -6.26
CA ALA A 224 10.43 20.75 -7.26
C ALA A 224 11.15 20.77 -8.62
N ALA A 225 12.47 20.89 -8.64
CA ALA A 225 13.23 20.80 -9.86
C ALA A 225 13.82 19.41 -9.88
N GLU A 226 13.66 18.68 -10.99
CA GLU A 226 14.23 17.35 -11.28
C GLU A 226 15.72 17.16 -10.86
N GLN A 227 16.40 18.25 -10.48
CA GLN A 227 17.77 18.42 -10.03
C GLN A 227 18.08 17.99 -8.57
N ASP A 228 17.10 17.73 -7.68
CA ASP A 228 17.38 17.20 -6.31
C ASP A 228 16.57 15.95 -5.96
N ALA A 229 16.15 15.19 -6.99
CA ALA A 229 15.65 13.83 -6.76
C ALA A 229 16.81 12.94 -6.27
N ARG A 230 16.54 12.15 -5.23
CA ARG A 230 17.48 11.22 -4.60
C ARG A 230 16.79 9.87 -4.47
N CYS A 231 17.41 8.87 -5.08
CA CYS A 231 16.87 7.53 -5.18
C CYS A 231 17.81 6.55 -4.47
N TRP A 232 17.24 5.68 -3.62
CA TRP A 232 17.91 4.51 -3.06
C TRP A 232 17.13 3.28 -3.54
N PRO A 233 17.57 2.67 -4.66
CA PRO A 233 17.06 1.38 -5.10
C PRO A 233 17.21 0.31 -4.02
N TYR A 234 16.56 -0.83 -4.25
CA TYR A 234 16.69 -1.97 -3.37
C TYR A 234 18.14 -2.37 -3.11
N GLY A 235 18.42 -2.76 -1.86
CA GLY A 235 19.75 -3.09 -1.39
C GLY A 235 20.56 -1.87 -0.91
N MET A 236 20.15 -0.64 -1.24
CA MET A 236 20.75 0.57 -0.70
C MET A 236 20.02 1.03 0.55
N ASN A 237 20.77 1.33 1.60
CA ASN A 237 20.26 1.86 2.86
C ASN A 237 20.38 3.39 2.88
N PRO A 238 19.27 4.14 3.00
CA PRO A 238 19.29 5.60 3.09
C PRO A 238 20.13 6.19 4.23
N LEU A 239 20.53 5.38 5.23
CA LEU A 239 21.40 5.79 6.33
C LEU A 239 22.89 5.67 6.02
N PHE A 240 23.27 4.79 5.10
CA PHE A 240 24.68 4.43 4.87
C PHE A 240 25.14 4.69 3.43
N ASP A 241 24.22 4.63 2.47
CA ASP A 241 24.55 4.68 1.05
C ASP A 241 24.24 6.05 0.43
N THR A 242 25.10 6.45 -0.51
CA THR A 242 24.92 7.69 -1.28
C THR A 242 23.79 7.48 -2.29
N PRO A 243 22.78 8.36 -2.38
CA PRO A 243 21.69 8.19 -3.33
C PRO A 243 22.15 8.34 -4.78
N LEU A 244 21.40 7.71 -5.68
CA LEU A 244 21.42 8.03 -7.11
C LEU A 244 20.73 9.38 -7.36
N THR A 245 21.27 10.18 -8.27
CA THR A 245 20.76 11.52 -8.60
C THR A 245 20.83 11.80 -10.09
N GLY A 246 19.98 12.70 -10.59
CA GLY A 246 20.00 13.10 -12.00
C GLY A 246 19.85 11.91 -12.96
N SER A 247 20.74 11.79 -13.94
CA SER A 247 20.72 10.70 -14.94
C SER A 247 21.04 9.32 -14.37
N ASP A 248 21.60 9.24 -13.16
CA ASP A 248 21.92 7.95 -12.51
C ASP A 248 20.66 7.29 -11.92
N ILE A 249 19.56 8.04 -11.77
CA ILE A 249 18.28 7.48 -11.35
C ILE A 249 17.74 6.56 -12.47
N PRO A 250 17.20 5.35 -12.18
CA PRO A 250 16.72 4.46 -13.23
C PRO A 250 15.63 5.05 -14.13
N GLU A 251 15.87 5.08 -15.45
CA GLU A 251 14.99 5.65 -16.48
C GLU A 251 13.65 4.95 -16.63
N TRP A 252 13.60 3.63 -16.42
CA TRP A 252 12.39 2.84 -16.64
C TRP A 252 11.49 2.75 -15.40
N HIS A 253 11.97 3.21 -14.24
CA HIS A 253 11.28 3.05 -12.96
C HIS A 253 10.92 4.39 -12.31
N VAL A 254 11.92 5.22 -12.04
CA VAL A 254 11.72 6.40 -11.16
C VAL A 254 11.68 7.69 -11.98
N GLN A 255 12.56 7.86 -12.97
CA GLN A 255 12.60 9.10 -13.75
C GLN A 255 11.27 9.49 -14.39
N PRO A 256 10.46 8.57 -14.98
CA PRO A 256 9.26 8.96 -15.73
C PRO A 256 8.22 9.64 -14.85
N ILE A 257 8.11 9.25 -13.57
CA ILE A 257 7.13 9.81 -12.65
C ILE A 257 7.57 11.14 -12.03
N LEU A 258 8.88 11.44 -11.96
CA LEU A 258 9.42 12.65 -11.32
C LEU A 258 8.80 13.94 -11.88
N ARG A 259 8.62 14.03 -13.19
CA ARG A 259 8.02 15.18 -13.89
C ARG A 259 6.56 15.46 -13.51
N HIS A 260 5.88 14.50 -12.90
CA HIS A 260 4.48 14.60 -12.48
C HIS A 260 4.32 14.88 -10.98
N LEU A 261 5.41 14.82 -10.21
CA LEU A 261 5.40 15.05 -8.78
C LEU A 261 5.32 16.57 -8.47
N PRO A 262 4.75 16.96 -7.32
CA PRO A 262 4.44 18.35 -7.04
C PRO A 262 5.69 19.20 -6.86
N ASP A 263 5.60 20.46 -7.28
CA ASP A 263 6.59 21.48 -6.99
C ASP A 263 6.44 21.98 -5.54
N SER A 264 7.54 21.97 -4.79
CA SER A 264 7.65 22.50 -3.42
C SER A 264 7.27 23.99 -3.29
N SER A 265 7.19 24.73 -4.40
CA SER A 265 6.71 26.12 -4.43
C SER A 265 5.25 26.27 -3.99
N ILE A 266 4.43 25.20 -4.08
CA ILE A 266 3.00 25.22 -3.75
C ILE A 266 2.74 25.27 -2.22
N ARG A 267 3.67 24.79 -1.37
CA ARG A 267 3.49 24.88 0.10
C ARG A 267 3.78 26.27 0.68
N ARG A 268 4.53 27.13 -0.01
CA ARG A 268 4.81 28.50 0.48
C ARG A 268 3.58 29.42 0.46
N GLN A 269 2.54 29.10 -0.32
CA GLN A 269 1.33 29.93 -0.40
C GLN A 269 0.23 29.58 0.61
N ARG A 270 0.31 28.43 1.30
CA ARG A 270 -0.73 28.01 2.28
C ARG A 270 -0.43 28.40 3.72
N VAL A 271 0.70 29.06 3.97
CA VAL A 271 1.12 29.54 5.31
C VAL A 271 1.35 31.08 5.30
N GLY A 272 0.77 31.77 4.32
CA GLY A 272 0.75 33.23 4.24
C GLY A 272 -0.54 33.80 4.81
#